data_AF-A0AAN8I8Z6-F1
#
_entry.id   AF-A0AAN8I8Z6-F1
#
_cell.length_a   1.000
_cell.length_b   1.000
_cell.length_c   1.000
_cell.angle_alpha   90.00
_cell.angle_beta   90.00
_cell.angle_gamma   90.00
#
_symmetry.space_group_name_H-M   'P 1'
#
loop_
_entity.id
_entity.type
_entity.pdbx_description
1 polymer ?
#
loop_
_entity_poly.entity_id
_entity_poly.type
_entity_poly.pdbx_seq_one_letter_code
_entity_poly.pdbx_strand_id
1 'polypeptide(L)'
;FSGPPEPVLLDTSSILPDRILLMDDYFHVLIYHGQTIAAWKKMNYHEDPQYATFKQLLEAPVGDATAILQERWPMPRYIVTEYEGSQARFLLSKVNPSLTHNNPYASVSFRIYFRYV
;
A
#
# COMPACT_ATOMS: atom_id res chain seq x y z
N PHE A 1 6.61 10.42 -10.99
CA PHE A 1 5.94 9.15 -10.69
C PHE A 1 5.13 8.74 -11.91
N SER A 2 5.67 7.87 -12.78
CA SER A 2 5.08 7.52 -14.08
C SER A 2 5.51 6.10 -14.50
N GLY A 3 5.62 5.20 -13.53
CA GLY A 3 5.85 3.78 -13.81
C GLY A 3 4.53 3.03 -13.81
N PRO A 4 4.37 1.98 -14.62
CA PRO A 4 3.24 1.07 -14.45
C PRO A 4 3.30 0.42 -13.05
N PRO A 5 2.16 -0.04 -12.52
CA PRO A 5 2.11 -0.80 -11.29
C PRO A 5 3.02 -2.03 -11.34
N GLU A 6 4.08 -2.05 -10.54
CA GLU A 6 5.01 -3.18 -10.45
C GLU A 6 4.80 -3.99 -9.15
N PRO A 7 4.83 -5.33 -9.21
CA PRO A 7 4.74 -6.17 -8.03
C PRO A 7 5.97 -6.06 -7.13
N VAL A 8 5.77 -5.96 -5.82
CA VAL A 8 6.86 -5.85 -4.83
C VAL A 8 6.85 -7.01 -3.85
N LEU A 9 8.03 -7.33 -3.33
CA LEU A 9 8.16 -8.26 -2.22
C LEU A 9 7.51 -7.69 -0.96
N LEU A 10 6.91 -8.60 -0.19
CA LEU A 10 6.26 -8.29 1.08
C LEU A 10 7.31 -8.11 2.19
N ASP A 11 8.07 -7.04 2.10
CA ASP A 11 9.23 -6.76 2.94
C ASP A 11 9.19 -5.32 3.45
N THR A 12 9.67 -5.09 4.68
CA THR A 12 9.86 -3.75 5.25
C THR A 12 10.65 -2.80 4.36
N SER A 13 11.61 -3.32 3.58
CA SER A 13 12.38 -2.55 2.57
C SER A 13 11.52 -1.95 1.46
N SER A 14 10.33 -2.53 1.22
CA SER A 14 9.37 -2.08 0.20
C SER A 14 8.43 -0.98 0.71
N ILE A 15 8.42 -0.72 2.02
CA ILE A 15 7.67 0.37 2.64
C ILE A 15 8.48 1.66 2.50
N LEU A 16 8.31 2.33 1.37
CA LEU A 16 9.00 3.58 1.06
C LEU A 16 8.09 4.79 1.32
N PRO A 17 8.65 5.94 1.78
CA PRO A 17 7.87 7.11 2.13
C PRO A 17 7.17 7.76 0.92
N ASP A 18 7.72 7.59 -0.28
CA ASP A 18 7.20 8.22 -1.50
C ASP A 18 6.30 7.29 -2.32
N ARG A 19 5.80 6.19 -1.74
CA ARG A 19 5.04 5.18 -2.47
C ARG A 19 3.69 4.89 -1.83
N ILE A 20 2.74 4.47 -2.67
CA ILE A 20 1.48 3.89 -2.23
C ILE A 20 1.55 2.39 -2.44
N LEU A 21 1.07 1.63 -1.45
CA LEU A 21 1.04 0.18 -1.48
C LEU A 21 -0.41 -0.31 -1.37
N LEU A 22 -0.83 -1.19 -2.27
CA LEU A 22 -2.09 -1.92 -2.19
C LEU A 22 -1.82 -3.37 -1.80
N MET A 23 -2.18 -3.78 -0.58
CA MET A 23 -2.09 -5.16 -0.08
C MET A 23 -3.40 -5.88 -0.34
N ASP A 24 -3.30 -7.12 -0.80
CA ASP A 24 -4.43 -8.05 -0.88
C ASP A 24 -4.08 -9.38 -0.20
N ASP A 25 -4.76 -9.68 0.92
CA ASP A 25 -4.59 -10.91 1.72
C ASP A 25 -5.88 -11.75 1.78
N TYR A 26 -6.63 -11.79 0.67
CA TYR A 26 -7.92 -12.48 0.54
C TYR A 26 -9.07 -11.88 1.36
N PHE A 27 -8.91 -11.84 2.68
CA PHE A 27 -9.86 -11.29 3.64
C PHE A 27 -9.70 -9.79 3.87
N HIS A 28 -8.57 -9.20 3.47
CA HIS A 28 -8.26 -7.79 3.67
C HIS A 28 -7.71 -7.18 2.38
N VAL A 29 -8.25 -6.02 2.02
CA VAL A 29 -7.69 -5.14 0.99
C VAL A 29 -7.24 -3.87 1.70
N LEU A 30 -5.92 -3.65 1.76
CA LEU A 30 -5.32 -2.54 2.52
C LEU A 30 -4.58 -1.59 1.58
N ILE A 31 -4.91 -0.31 1.64
CA ILE A 31 -4.15 0.76 0.98
C ILE A 31 -3.30 1.45 2.02
N TYR A 32 -1.99 1.53 1.78
CA TYR A 32 -1.03 2.22 2.61
C TYR A 32 -0.43 3.41 1.87
N HIS A 33 -0.53 4.60 2.46
CA HIS A 33 0.13 5.79 1.99
C HIS A 33 1.46 6.00 2.72
N GLY A 34 2.57 6.06 1.98
CA GLY A 34 3.86 6.45 2.53
C GLY A 34 3.87 7.87 3.12
N GLN A 35 4.89 8.16 3.92
CA GLN A 35 5.02 9.42 4.67
C GLN A 35 4.85 10.66 3.80
N THR A 36 5.55 10.73 2.67
CA THR A 36 5.53 11.89 1.76
C THR A 36 4.18 12.04 1.09
N ILE A 37 3.59 10.92 0.65
CA ILE A 37 2.25 10.91 0.04
C ILE A 37 1.19 11.37 1.05
N ALA A 38 1.26 10.89 2.28
CA ALA A 38 0.36 11.29 3.35
C ALA A 38 0.51 12.79 3.67
N ALA A 39 1.74 13.30 3.71
CA ALA A 39 2.01 14.73 3.89
C ALA A 39 1.42 15.55 2.73
N TRP A 40 1.60 15.13 1.49
CA TRP A 40 1.05 15.82 0.31
C TRP A 40 -0.48 15.78 0.27
N LYS A 41 -1.08 14.69 0.73
CA LYS A 41 -2.54 14.58 0.89
C LYS A 41 -3.04 15.56 1.95
N LYS A 42 -2.35 15.69 3.09
CA LYS A 42 -2.69 16.65 4.17
C LYS A 42 -2.53 18.11 3.75
N MET A 43 -1.63 18.39 2.81
CA MET A 43 -1.44 19.73 2.24
C MET A 43 -2.42 20.06 1.10
N ASN A 44 -3.40 19.19 0.81
CA ASN A 44 -4.39 19.38 -0.25
C ASN A 44 -3.82 19.60 -1.66
N TYR A 45 -2.60 19.11 -1.95
CA TYR A 45 -2.04 19.20 -3.30
C TYR A 45 -2.91 18.50 -4.35
N HIS A 46 -3.71 17.53 -3.96
CA HIS A 46 -4.64 16.81 -4.84
C HIS A 46 -5.82 17.67 -5.34
N GLU A 47 -6.09 18.83 -4.72
CA GLU A 47 -7.14 19.77 -5.15
C GLU A 47 -6.62 20.77 -6.18
N ASP A 48 -5.31 21.01 -6.21
CA ASP A 48 -4.70 21.96 -7.14
C ASP A 48 -4.61 21.33 -8.54
N PRO A 49 -5.16 21.98 -9.59
CA PRO A 49 -5.11 21.49 -10.96
C PRO A 49 -3.68 21.23 -11.47
N GLN A 50 -2.67 21.91 -10.90
CA GLN A 50 -1.26 21.69 -11.25
C GLN A 50 -0.75 20.29 -10.89
N TYR A 51 -1.36 19.65 -9.90
CA TYR A 51 -1.00 18.30 -9.45
C TYR A 51 -2.09 17.27 -9.78
N ALA A 52 -2.77 17.42 -10.93
CA ALA A 52 -3.75 16.44 -11.41
C ALA A 52 -3.19 15.00 -11.46
N THR A 53 -1.89 14.84 -11.77
CA THR A 53 -1.20 13.54 -11.75
C THR A 53 -1.18 12.91 -10.35
N PHE A 54 -1.06 13.72 -9.30
CA PHE A 54 -1.08 13.24 -7.91
C PHE A 54 -2.49 12.75 -7.52
N LYS A 55 -3.54 13.44 -7.97
CA LYS A 55 -4.92 12.98 -7.79
C LYS A 55 -5.15 11.63 -8.47
N GLN A 56 -4.71 11.47 -9.71
CA GLN A 56 -4.80 10.18 -10.42
C GLN A 56 -4.06 9.06 -9.68
N LEU A 57 -2.89 9.37 -9.13
CA LEU A 57 -2.08 8.43 -8.34
C LEU A 57 -2.80 8.00 -7.04
N LEU A 58 -3.59 8.88 -6.42
CA LEU A 58 -4.43 8.53 -5.27
C LEU A 58 -5.66 7.70 -5.66
N GLU A 59 -6.23 7.93 -6.84
CA GLU A 59 -7.45 7.26 -7.31
C GLU A 59 -7.19 5.85 -7.85
N ALA A 60 -6.06 5.61 -8.52
CA ALA A 60 -5.77 4.31 -9.12
C ALA A 60 -5.79 3.11 -8.14
N PRO A 61 -5.18 3.16 -6.93
CA PRO A 61 -5.24 2.03 -6.00
C PRO A 61 -6.65 1.85 -5.41
N VAL A 62 -7.47 2.91 -5.36
CA VAL A 62 -8.87 2.84 -4.91
C VAL A 62 -9.73 2.15 -5.97
N GLY A 63 -9.50 2.44 -7.25
CA GLY A 63 -10.16 1.76 -8.37
C GLY A 63 -9.85 0.27 -8.38
N ASP A 64 -8.57 -0.09 -8.25
CA ASP A 64 -8.13 -1.48 -8.18
C ASP A 64 -8.70 -2.21 -6.94
N ALA A 65 -8.68 -1.58 -5.77
CA ALA A 65 -9.28 -2.14 -4.56
C ALA A 65 -10.78 -2.39 -4.73
N THR A 66 -11.51 -1.45 -5.37
CA THR A 66 -12.95 -1.57 -5.59
C THR A 66 -13.27 -2.74 -6.52
N ALA A 67 -12.48 -2.94 -7.58
CA ALA A 67 -12.63 -4.11 -8.46
C ALA A 67 -12.48 -5.42 -7.68
N ILE A 68 -11.44 -5.53 -6.83
CA ILE A 68 -11.22 -6.72 -5.98
C ILE A 68 -12.40 -6.95 -5.02
N LEU A 69 -12.93 -5.89 -4.41
CA LEU A 69 -14.07 -5.98 -3.48
C LEU A 69 -15.36 -6.45 -4.15
N GLN A 70 -15.56 -6.12 -5.43
CA GLN A 70 -16.75 -6.53 -6.20
C GLN A 70 -16.66 -7.98 -6.70
N GLU A 71 -15.46 -8.46 -7.01
CA GLU A 71 -15.27 -9.83 -7.52
C GLU A 71 -15.24 -10.90 -6.42
N ARG A 72 -14.90 -10.53 -5.18
CA ARG A 72 -14.65 -11.51 -4.11
C ARG A 72 -15.83 -11.75 -3.17
N TRP A 73 -15.99 -13.02 -2.82
CA TRP A 73 -16.93 -13.50 -1.82
C TRP A 73 -16.24 -14.45 -0.82
N PRO A 74 -16.39 -14.26 0.51
CA PRO A 74 -17.07 -13.15 1.17
C PRO A 74 -16.35 -11.81 0.95
N MET A 75 -17.09 -10.70 1.04
CA MET A 75 -16.52 -9.36 0.81
C MET A 75 -15.33 -9.11 1.75
N PRO A 76 -14.13 -8.79 1.19
CA PRO A 76 -12.95 -8.48 2.00
C PRO A 76 -13.17 -7.22 2.83
N ARG A 77 -12.47 -7.13 3.96
CA ARG A 77 -12.42 -5.89 4.75
C ARG A 77 -11.51 -4.87 4.06
N TYR A 78 -12.08 -3.74 3.69
CA TYR A 78 -11.34 -2.61 3.13
C TYR A 78 -10.71 -1.77 4.26
N ILE A 79 -9.40 -1.51 4.15
CA ILE A 79 -8.63 -0.74 5.13
C ILE A 79 -7.81 0.31 4.38
N VAL A 80 -7.86 1.56 4.84
CA VAL A 80 -6.98 2.63 4.35
C VAL A 80 -6.15 3.14 5.52
N THR A 81 -4.85 3.25 5.32
CA THR A 81 -3.94 3.72 6.36
C THR A 81 -2.78 4.50 5.76
N GLU A 82 -2.05 5.20 6.63
CA GLU A 82 -0.93 6.05 6.27
C GLU A 82 0.27 5.75 7.17
N TYR A 83 1.43 6.32 6.86
CA TYR A 83 2.60 6.31 7.73
C TYR A 83 2.22 6.80 9.15
N GLU A 84 2.62 6.05 10.17
CA GLU A 84 2.24 6.21 11.60
C GLU A 84 0.75 6.03 11.93
N GLY A 85 -0.09 5.63 10.97
CA GLY A 85 -1.48 5.27 11.23
C GLY A 85 -1.59 4.04 12.14
N SER A 86 -2.55 4.05 13.07
CA SER A 86 -2.79 2.91 13.97
C SER A 86 -3.08 1.60 13.23
N GLN A 87 -3.69 1.70 12.05
CA GLN A 87 -4.02 0.58 11.17
C GLN A 87 -2.81 0.09 10.33
N ALA A 88 -1.71 0.84 10.26
CA ALA A 88 -0.49 0.43 9.54
C ALA A 88 0.15 -0.82 10.16
N ARG A 89 -0.16 -1.12 11.44
CA ARG A 89 0.28 -2.35 12.11
C ARG A 89 -0.22 -3.63 11.42
N PHE A 90 -1.36 -3.59 10.73
CA PHE A 90 -1.87 -4.73 9.95
C PHE A 90 -0.96 -5.06 8.76
N LEU A 91 -0.37 -4.03 8.14
CA LEU A 91 0.64 -4.21 7.10
C LEU A 91 1.95 -4.72 7.72
N LEU A 92 2.40 -4.07 8.80
CA LEU A 92 3.67 -4.40 9.46
C LEU A 92 3.71 -5.81 10.06
N SER A 93 2.57 -6.37 10.47
CA SER A 93 2.49 -7.74 10.98
C SER A 93 2.57 -8.80 9.89
N LYS A 94 2.37 -8.41 8.62
CA LYS A 94 2.41 -9.29 7.47
C LYS A 94 3.77 -9.26 6.78
N VAL A 95 4.40 -8.08 6.67
CA VAL A 95 5.72 -7.93 6.03
C VAL A 95 6.82 -8.70 6.77
N ASN A 96 7.77 -9.22 6.01
CA ASN A 96 8.97 -9.82 6.58
C ASN A 96 9.84 -8.74 7.25
N PRO A 97 10.32 -8.95 8.49
CA PRO A 97 11.26 -8.05 9.13
C PRO A 97 12.68 -8.33 8.59
N SER A 98 13.02 -7.83 7.40
CA SER A 98 14.40 -7.90 6.91
C SER A 98 15.32 -6.83 7.54
N LEU A 99 14.74 -5.82 8.19
CA LEU A 99 15.46 -4.72 8.86
C LEU A 99 15.72 -4.95 10.37
N THR A 100 15.83 -6.19 10.83
CA THR A 100 16.31 -6.50 12.19
C THR A 100 17.62 -7.27 12.15
N HIS A 101 18.60 -6.78 12.91
CA HIS A 101 19.85 -7.48 13.27
C HIS A 101 19.63 -9.00 13.40
N ASN A 102 20.27 -9.78 12.52
CA ASN A 102 20.63 -11.19 12.69
C ASN A 102 19.51 -12.15 13.17
N ASN A 103 18.72 -12.71 12.25
CA ASN A 103 17.98 -13.95 12.53
C ASN A 103 17.93 -14.88 11.29
N PRO A 104 18.48 -16.11 11.34
CA PRO A 104 18.68 -16.99 10.17
C PRO A 104 17.43 -17.77 9.69
N TYR A 105 16.21 -17.41 10.10
CA TYR A 105 15.00 -18.21 9.85
C TYR A 105 13.83 -17.45 9.17
N ALA A 106 14.11 -16.45 8.33
CA ALA A 106 13.06 -15.73 7.58
C ALA A 106 12.93 -16.27 6.14
N SER A 107 12.45 -17.50 5.98
CA SER A 107 12.11 -18.07 4.66
C SER A 107 10.72 -18.66 4.64
N VAL A 108 9.70 -17.80 4.74
CA VAL A 108 8.36 -18.14 4.24
C VAL A 108 7.90 -17.00 3.33
N SER A 109 8.14 -17.18 2.04
CA SER A 109 7.73 -16.25 0.98
C SER A 109 6.25 -16.47 0.67
N PHE A 110 5.38 -15.64 1.24
CA PHE A 110 4.01 -15.50 0.76
C PHE A 110 3.99 -14.49 -0.39
N ARG A 111 3.61 -14.96 -1.60
CA ARG A 111 3.35 -14.09 -2.76
C ARG A 111 2.09 -13.30 -2.50
N ILE A 112 2.25 -12.15 -1.85
CA ILE A 112 1.20 -11.15 -1.69
C ILE A 112 1.46 -10.08 -2.75
N TYR A 113 0.46 -9.85 -3.59
CA TYR A 113 0.55 -8.94 -4.73
C TYR A 113 0.41 -7.51 -4.21
N PHE A 114 1.51 -6.76 -4.18
CA PHE A 114 1.48 -5.31 -4.01
C PHE A 114 1.50 -4.63 -5.37
N ARG A 115 0.49 -3.82 -5.68
CA ARG A 115 0.41 -3.05 -6.92
C ARG A 115 0.90 -1.62 -6.64
N TYR A 116 1.98 -1.15 -7.28
CA TYR A 116 2.38 0.27 -7.20
C TYR A 116 1.36 1.14 -7.92
N VAL A 117 1.16 2.37 -7.43
CA VAL A 117 0.62 3.46 -8.25
C VAL A 117 1.51 4.68 -8.04
#